data_AF-A0A6P1ZEZ3-F1
#
_entry.id   AF-A0A6P1ZEZ3-F1
#
_cell.length_a   1.000
_cell.length_b   1.000
_cell.length_c   1.000
_cell.angle_alpha   90.00
_cell.angle_beta   90.00
_cell.angle_gamma   90.00
#
_symmetry.space_group_name_H-M   'P 1'
#
loop_
_entity.id
_entity.type
_entity.pdbx_description
1 polymer ?
#
loop_
_entity_poly.entity_id
_entity_poly.type
_entity_poly.pdbx_seq_one_letter_code
_entity_poly.pdbx_strand_id
1 'polypeptide(L)'
;MGSDINFKHESLQDIDSLLKYLKAITEGLETGKIRLSTKNKELLLEPRGLVKFDVEAKRKGDFRKFSLKFSWKDEEDPAAGDEPLIVQPS
;
A
#
# COMPACT_ATOMS: atom_id res chain seq x y z
N MET A 1 16.85 -3.33 13.71
CA MET A 1 15.87 -2.26 13.99
C MET A 1 15.52 -1.62 12.66
N GLY A 2 14.33 -1.87 12.13
CA GLY A 2 13.89 -1.21 10.90
C GLY A 2 13.68 0.26 11.21
N SER A 3 14.34 1.15 10.47
CA SER A 3 14.10 2.59 10.59
C SER A 3 12.66 2.91 10.15
N ASP A 4 11.89 3.58 11.00
CA ASP A 4 10.56 4.06 10.63
C ASP A 4 10.66 5.06 9.47
N ILE A 5 10.17 4.69 8.29
CA ILE A 5 10.12 5.57 7.12
C ILE A 5 8.76 6.25 7.06
N ASN A 6 8.71 7.54 7.38
CA ASN A 6 7.51 8.35 7.21
C ASN A 6 7.53 9.09 5.85
N PHE A 7 6.63 8.72 4.95
CA PHE A 7 6.43 9.38 3.66
C PHE A 7 5.11 10.16 3.68
N LYS A 8 5.17 11.50 3.59
CA LYS A 8 4.01 12.37 3.50
C LYS A 8 4.15 13.31 2.29
N HIS A 9 3.11 13.37 1.46
CA HIS A 9 2.97 14.36 0.39
C HIS A 9 1.58 15.00 0.48
N GLU A 10 1.50 16.32 0.32
CA GLU A 10 0.25 17.09 0.40
C GLU A 10 0.27 18.14 -0.72
N SER A 11 -0.76 18.15 -1.57
CA SER A 11 -0.89 19.06 -2.69
C SER A 11 -2.37 19.30 -3.04
N LEU A 12 -2.63 20.42 -3.72
CA LEU A 12 -3.92 20.68 -4.36
C LEU A 12 -3.86 20.17 -5.80
N GLN A 13 -4.87 19.39 -6.19
CA GLN A 13 -4.95 18.73 -7.48
C GLN A 13 -6.33 18.96 -8.09
N ASP A 14 -6.42 19.00 -9.40
CA ASP A 14 -7.69 18.87 -10.11
C ASP A 14 -8.17 17.41 -10.13
N ILE A 15 -9.41 17.20 -10.58
CA ILE A 15 -10.03 15.86 -10.61
C ILE A 15 -9.25 14.92 -11.53
N ASP A 16 -8.81 15.39 -12.70
CA ASP A 16 -8.10 14.56 -13.66
C ASP A 16 -6.75 14.08 -13.12
N SER A 17 -6.02 14.94 -12.42
CA SER A 17 -4.76 14.60 -11.76
C SER A 17 -4.99 13.65 -10.58
N LEU A 18 -6.04 13.88 -9.79
CA LEU A 18 -6.42 12.96 -8.70
C LEU A 18 -6.74 11.55 -9.23
N LEU A 19 -7.48 11.43 -10.32
CA LEU A 19 -7.81 10.15 -10.94
C LEU A 19 -6.56 9.39 -11.42
N LYS A 20 -5.54 10.10 -11.94
CA LYS A 20 -4.26 9.48 -12.30
C LYS A 20 -3.56 8.85 -11.08
N TYR A 21 -3.56 9.53 -9.93
CA TYR A 21 -3.01 8.95 -8.70
C TYR A 21 -3.78 7.72 -8.25
N LEU A 22 -5.11 7.77 -8.23
CA LEU A 22 -5.94 6.62 -7.84
C LEU A 22 -5.75 5.43 -8.78
N LYS A 23 -5.61 5.68 -10.08
CA LYS A 23 -5.30 4.64 -11.07
C LYS A 23 -3.94 4.00 -10.80
N ALA A 24 -2.89 4.80 -10.58
CA ALA A 24 -1.56 4.28 -10.26
C ALA A 24 -1.53 3.46 -8.95
N ILE A 25 -2.30 3.87 -7.93
CA ILE A 25 -2.46 3.08 -6.69
C ILE A 25 -3.16 1.75 -7.00
N THR A 26 -4.20 1.76 -7.83
CA THR A 26 -4.94 0.54 -8.23
C THR A 26 -4.02 -0.43 -8.96
N GLU A 27 -3.27 0.05 -9.97
CA GLU A 27 -2.28 -0.76 -10.71
C GLU A 27 -1.20 -1.30 -9.76
N GLY A 28 -0.76 -0.50 -8.79
CA GLY A 28 0.21 -0.94 -7.78
C GLY A 28 -0.34 -2.01 -6.84
N LEU A 29 -1.62 -1.97 -6.49
CA LEU A 29 -2.29 -3.03 -5.73
C LEU A 29 -2.44 -4.31 -6.56
N GLU A 30 -2.83 -4.20 -7.84
CA GLU A 30 -2.96 -5.33 -8.76
C GLU A 30 -1.63 -6.06 -8.98
N THR A 31 -0.53 -5.31 -9.08
CA THR A 31 0.82 -5.86 -9.26
C THR A 31 1.51 -6.26 -7.95
N GLY A 32 0.93 -5.92 -6.80
CA GLY A 32 1.50 -6.13 -5.48
C GLY A 32 2.69 -5.21 -5.15
N LYS A 33 2.91 -4.13 -5.90
CA LYS A 33 3.99 -3.16 -5.68
C LYS A 33 3.51 -1.72 -5.91
N ILE A 34 3.55 -0.91 -4.86
CA ILE A 34 3.24 0.52 -4.92
C ILE A 34 4.54 1.30 -4.71
N ARG A 35 4.94 2.08 -5.72
CA ARG A 35 6.11 2.98 -5.64
C ARG A 35 5.64 4.41 -5.45
N LEU A 36 6.05 5.04 -4.36
CA LEU A 36 5.82 6.44 -4.06
C LEU A 36 7.14 7.20 -4.23
N SER A 37 7.16 8.26 -5.04
CA SER A 37 8.37 9.06 -5.25
C SER A 37 8.09 10.56 -5.24
N THR A 38 9.03 11.30 -4.69
CA THR A 38 9.15 12.76 -4.79
C THR A 38 10.58 13.09 -5.23
N LYS A 39 10.89 14.38 -5.43
CA LYS A 39 12.24 14.80 -5.81
C LYS A 39 13.35 14.33 -4.86
N ASN A 40 13.03 14.14 -3.57
CA ASN A 40 14.03 13.90 -2.53
C ASN A 40 13.94 12.51 -1.89
N LYS A 41 12.86 11.76 -2.17
CA LYS A 41 12.53 10.52 -1.45
C LYS A 41 11.76 9.55 -2.32
N GLU A 42 12.02 8.27 -2.11
CA GLU A 42 11.30 7.17 -2.71
C GLU A 42 10.95 6.13 -1.64
N LEU A 43 9.79 5.50 -1.76
CA LEU A 43 9.33 4.42 -0.91
C LEU A 43 8.65 3.35 -1.78
N LEU A 44 9.08 2.11 -1.63
CA LEU A 44 8.43 0.94 -2.22
C LEU A 44 7.64 0.22 -1.14
N LEU A 45 6.37 -0.07 -1.43
CA LEU A 45 5.45 -0.81 -0.58
C LEU A 45 5.01 -2.08 -1.32
N GLU A 46 5.03 -3.21 -0.63
CA GLU A 46 4.61 -4.50 -1.19
C GLU A 46 3.43 -5.05 -0.38
N PRO A 47 2.20 -4.53 -0.59
CA PRO A 47 1.02 -5.05 0.08
C PRO A 47 0.80 -6.52 -0.28
N ARG A 48 0.81 -7.39 0.73
CA ARG A 48 0.57 -8.84 0.61
C ARG A 48 -0.42 -9.30 1.67
N GLY A 49 -1.04 -10.46 1.44
CA GLY A 49 -1.94 -11.08 2.40
C GLY A 49 -3.21 -10.25 2.65
N LEU A 50 -3.65 -10.22 3.90
CA LEU A 50 -4.87 -9.51 4.30
C LEU A 50 -4.61 -8.02 4.50
N VAL A 51 -5.36 -7.19 3.77
CA VAL A 51 -5.32 -5.72 3.90
C VAL A 51 -6.53 -5.25 4.69
N LYS A 52 -6.29 -4.54 5.80
CA LYS A 52 -7.34 -3.79 6.50
C LYS A 52 -7.67 -2.54 5.69
N PHE A 53 -8.95 -2.36 5.38
CA PHE A 53 -9.46 -1.23 4.63
C PHE A 53 -10.46 -0.44 5.48
N ASP A 54 -10.20 0.86 5.64
CA ASP A 54 -11.07 1.79 6.35
C ASP A 54 -11.46 2.95 5.44
N VAL A 55 -12.75 3.29 5.42
CA VAL A 55 -13.31 4.42 4.66
C VAL A 55 -13.97 5.39 5.63
N GLU A 56 -13.55 6.65 5.56
CA GLU A 56 -14.13 7.73 6.37
C GLU A 56 -14.59 8.87 5.47
N ALA A 57 -15.81 9.36 5.70
CA ALA A 57 -16.35 10.52 5.02
C ALA A 57 -16.87 11.54 6.05
N LYS A 58 -16.60 12.83 5.81
CA LYS A 58 -17.06 13.93 6.67
C LYS A 58 -17.58 15.08 5.82
N ARG A 59 -18.75 15.60 6.21
CA ARG A 59 -19.36 16.82 5.67
C ARG A 59 -19.61 17.81 6.81
N LYS A 60 -19.11 19.05 6.68
CA LYS A 60 -19.35 20.14 7.64
C LYS A 60 -19.44 21.47 6.91
N GLY A 61 -20.65 22.02 6.75
CA GLY A 61 -20.88 23.23 5.95
C GLY A 61 -20.35 23.03 4.52
N ASP A 62 -19.40 23.88 4.13
CA ASP A 62 -18.73 23.80 2.83
C ASP A 62 -17.50 22.89 2.76
N PHE A 63 -17.14 22.29 3.88
CA PHE A 63 -16.04 21.34 3.95
C PHE A 63 -16.53 19.92 3.65
N ARG A 64 -15.83 19.26 2.72
CA ARG A 64 -16.01 17.85 2.38
C ARG A 64 -14.66 17.17 2.48
N LYS A 65 -14.61 16.06 3.21
CA LYS A 65 -13.42 15.22 3.34
C LYS A 65 -13.80 13.77 3.11
N PHE A 66 -13.01 13.10 2.30
CA PHE A 66 -13.06 11.67 2.09
C PHE A 66 -11.67 11.12 2.37
N SER A 67 -11.58 9.99 3.07
CA SER A 67 -10.32 9.38 3.45
C SER A 67 -10.41 7.88 3.25
N LEU A 68 -9.48 7.36 2.46
CA LEU A 68 -9.23 5.95 2.27
C LEU A 68 -7.96 5.60 3.04
N LYS A 69 -8.04 4.61 3.92
CA LYS A 69 -6.88 4.10 4.66
C LYS A 69 -6.75 2.61 4.39
N PHE A 70 -5.52 2.20 4.14
CA PHE A 70 -5.12 0.82 3.93
C PHE A 70 -3.98 0.52 4.88
N SER A 71 -4.00 -0.65 5.50
CA SER A 71 -2.88 -1.11 6.32
C SER A 71 -2.80 -2.62 6.26
N TRP A 72 -1.58 -3.13 6.25
CA TRP A 72 -1.29 -4.56 6.28
C TRP A 72 -0.10 -4.80 7.20
N LYS A 73 0.11 -6.06 7.54
CA LYS A 73 1.37 -6.52 8.11
C LYS A 73 2.05 -7.34 7.04
N ASP A 74 3.37 -7.23 6.96
CA ASP A 74 4.15 -8.15 6.14
C ASP A 74 4.02 -9.52 6.80
N GLU A 75 3.23 -10.40 6.18
CA GLU A 75 3.24 -11.81 6.54
C GLU A 75 4.56 -12.39 6.03
N GLU A 76 5.29 -13.11 6.89
CA GLU A 76 6.41 -13.92 6.43
C GLU A 76 5.89 -14.88 5.37
N ASP A 77 6.44 -14.80 4.17
CA ASP A 77 6.05 -15.65 3.04
C ASP A 77 6.23 -17.11 3.47
N PRO A 78 5.14 -17.90 3.64
CA PRO A 78 5.28 -19.30 4.02
C PRO A 78 6.03 -20.11 2.96
N ALA A 79 6.19 -19.59 1.74
CA ALA A 79 7.00 -20.22 0.69
C ALA A 79 8.52 -20.02 0.85
N ALA A 80 8.97 -19.19 1.81
CA ALA A 80 10.40 -18.97 2.06
C ALA A 80 10.99 -19.94 3.11
N GLY A 81 10.20 -20.89 3.64
CA GLY A 81 10.55 -21.58 4.89
C GLY A 81 10.34 -23.09 4.99
N ASP A 82 9.91 -23.82 3.96
CA ASP A 82 9.86 -25.29 4.03
C ASP A 82 10.44 -25.92 2.75
N GLU A 83 11.71 -26.34 2.84
CA GLU A 83 12.20 -27.38 1.93
C GLU A 83 11.30 -28.62 2.14
N PRO A 84 10.67 -29.15 1.08
CA PRO A 84 9.76 -30.28 1.23
C PRO A 84 10.53 -31.48 1.78
N LEU A 85 10.01 -32.09 2.85
CA LEU A 85 10.55 -33.33 3.41
C LEU A 85 10.61 -34.40 2.32
N ILE A 86 11.82 -34.77 1.88
CA ILE A 86 12.04 -35.89 0.96
C ILE A 86 12.07 -37.18 1.79
N VAL A 87 10.98 -37.94 1.76
CA VAL A 87 10.93 -39.30 2.34
C VAL A 87 11.26 -40.31 1.25
N GLN A 88 12.33 -41.09 1.44
CA GLN A 88 12.67 -42.23 0.58
C GLN A 88 12.48 -43.55 1.33
N PRO A 89 11.89 -44.58 0.71
CA PRO A 89 11.76 -45.90 1.32
C PRO A 89 13.11 -46.64 1.36
N SER A 90 13.24 -47.53 2.36
CA SER A 90 14.37 -48.46 2.52
C SER A 90 14.27 -49.66 1.57
#